data_AF-A0A942C9A5-F1
#
_entry.id   AF-A0A942C9A5-F1
#
_cell.length_a   1.000
_cell.length_b   1.000
_cell.length_c   1.000
_cell.angle_alpha   90.00
_cell.angle_beta   90.00
_cell.angle_gamma   90.00
#
_symmetry.space_group_name_H-M   'P 1'
#
loop_
_entity.id
_entity.type
_entity.pdbx_description
1 polymer ?
#
loop_
_entity_poly.entity_id
_entity_poly.type
_entity_poly.pdbx_seq_one_letter_code
_entity_poly.pdbx_strand_id
1 'polypeptide(L)'
;MNPDVETIARALLYEGITLYPYRNSALKNQQRFNFGALLPQSFCEAAKNGDTWFQQTQCLLRTAANACLQIRVRFLQLHDNAVIERECSLPETSIKTGAQRRLFHWRGDQEVVAEVVLACEQVADDLYKITLRNRNVTAMSQPDVRSREDALPFGMLAVHSILTVENGAWVSLLDPPAQIQSIAANCENIGVWPVLTGDASLQNTLLSSPIILYDYPQIAPESTGDFFDGLEIDELLTLRILTLTNEEKQAMKDSDIRAREILVRTEHLPREQLLKLHGAWRSRK
;
A
#
# COMPACT_ATOMS: atom_id res chain seq x y z
N MET A 1 16.74 -5.85 8.67
CA MET A 1 15.52 -5.18 8.15
C MET A 1 15.13 -4.12 9.18
N ASN A 2 14.96 -2.86 8.77
CA ASN A 2 14.69 -1.77 9.72
C ASN A 2 13.24 -1.93 10.27
N PRO A 3 13.03 -2.10 11.58
CA PRO A 3 11.70 -2.31 12.19
C PRO A 3 10.70 -1.19 11.87
N ASP A 4 11.18 0.01 11.53
CA ASP A 4 10.33 1.15 11.19
C ASP A 4 9.61 0.94 9.86
N VAL A 5 10.26 0.32 8.86
CA VAL A 5 9.66 0.08 7.53
C VAL A 5 8.50 -0.91 7.59
N GLU A 6 8.65 -1.98 8.37
CA GLU A 6 7.59 -2.97 8.57
C GLU A 6 6.40 -2.35 9.31
N THR A 7 6.69 -1.48 10.28
CA THR A 7 5.66 -0.77 11.03
C THR A 7 4.87 0.16 10.11
N ILE A 8 5.55 0.98 9.30
CA ILE A 8 4.94 1.90 8.31
C ILE A 8 4.17 1.14 7.24
N ALA A 9 4.73 0.08 6.67
CA ALA A 9 4.06 -0.70 5.62
C ALA A 9 2.78 -1.38 6.15
N ARG A 10 2.82 -1.90 7.37
CA ARG A 10 1.65 -2.47 8.05
C ARG A 10 0.62 -1.40 8.40
N ALA A 11 1.08 -0.23 8.83
CA ALA A 11 0.27 0.96 9.05
C ALA A 11 -0.60 1.29 7.82
N LEU A 12 0.03 1.51 6.67
CA LEU A 12 -0.63 1.86 5.41
C LEU A 12 -1.57 0.76 4.90
N LEU A 13 -1.25 -0.51 5.20
CA LEU A 13 -2.09 -1.64 4.85
C LEU A 13 -3.48 -1.51 5.49
N TYR A 14 -3.54 -1.17 6.78
CA TYR A 14 -4.80 -1.11 7.53
C TYR A 14 -5.50 0.25 7.51
N GLU A 15 -4.78 1.34 7.29
CA GLU A 15 -5.33 2.70 7.26
C GLU A 15 -6.57 2.79 6.33
N GLY A 16 -6.46 2.25 5.11
CA GLY A 16 -7.56 2.21 4.14
C GLY A 16 -8.76 1.32 4.51
N ILE A 17 -8.53 0.24 5.28
CA ILE A 17 -9.58 -0.69 5.71
C ILE A 17 -10.34 -0.15 6.92
N THR A 18 -9.63 0.43 7.89
CA THR A 18 -10.27 0.91 9.11
C THR A 18 -11.04 2.21 8.91
N LEU A 19 -10.70 2.97 7.87
CA LEU A 19 -11.45 4.14 7.39
C LEU A 19 -12.91 3.84 6.99
N TYR A 20 -13.23 2.58 6.64
CA TYR A 20 -14.54 2.20 6.10
C TYR A 20 -15.00 0.83 6.63
N PRO A 21 -15.60 0.76 7.84
CA PRO A 21 -16.19 -0.47 8.33
C PRO A 21 -17.25 -0.99 7.35
N TYR A 22 -17.12 -2.27 6.99
CA TYR A 22 -17.91 -2.96 5.98
C TYR A 22 -19.40 -2.94 6.32
N ARG A 23 -20.15 -1.99 5.76
CA ARG A 23 -21.62 -1.99 5.82
C ARG A 23 -22.25 -1.77 4.45
N ASN A 24 -23.15 -2.68 4.10
CA ASN A 24 -23.92 -2.71 2.84
C ASN A 24 -24.98 -1.60 2.72
N SER A 25 -25.27 -0.84 3.80
CA SER A 25 -26.43 0.07 3.86
C SER A 25 -26.10 1.54 4.16
N ALA A 26 -24.83 1.93 4.25
CA ALA A 26 -24.47 3.34 4.42
C ALA A 26 -24.33 4.01 3.04
N LEU A 27 -25.14 5.03 2.75
CA LEU A 27 -25.12 5.79 1.48
C LEU A 27 -23.72 6.36 1.13
N LYS A 28 -22.90 6.65 2.14
CA LYS A 28 -21.52 7.15 1.98
C LYS A 28 -20.49 6.03 1.72
N ASN A 29 -20.88 4.76 1.90
CA ASN A 29 -20.07 3.57 1.60
C ASN A 29 -20.46 2.94 0.25
N GLN A 30 -21.42 3.51 -0.48
CA GLN A 30 -21.83 3.03 -1.81
C GLN A 30 -20.75 3.27 -2.88
N GLN A 31 -19.87 4.27 -2.68
CA GLN A 31 -18.60 4.40 -3.39
C GLN A 31 -17.45 4.17 -2.41
N ARG A 32 -16.96 2.93 -2.40
CA ARG A 32 -15.85 2.47 -1.57
C ARG A 32 -14.54 3.02 -2.14
N PHE A 33 -13.97 4.06 -1.54
CA PHE A 33 -12.65 4.57 -1.90
C PHE A 33 -11.56 3.67 -1.30
N ASN A 34 -11.36 2.51 -1.93
CA ASN A 34 -10.25 1.63 -1.59
C ASN A 34 -9.02 2.12 -2.34
N PHE A 35 -8.23 3.01 -1.74
CA PHE A 35 -6.94 3.42 -2.33
C PHE A 35 -6.09 2.16 -2.59
N GLY A 36 -5.62 2.02 -3.83
CA GLY A 36 -4.81 0.87 -4.25
C GLY A 36 -5.55 -0.47 -4.31
N ALA A 37 -6.88 -0.49 -4.52
CA ALA A 37 -7.57 -1.74 -4.86
C ALA A 37 -7.34 -2.11 -6.33
N LEU A 38 -6.85 -3.33 -6.56
CA LEU A 38 -6.74 -3.94 -7.87
C LEU A 38 -7.82 -5.02 -8.00
N LEU A 39 -8.88 -4.74 -8.74
CA LEU A 39 -9.95 -5.71 -9.02
C LEU A 39 -9.58 -6.58 -10.23
N PRO A 40 -10.26 -7.72 -10.45
CA PRO A 40 -9.95 -8.57 -11.59
C PRO A 40 -10.11 -7.85 -12.93
N GLN A 41 -9.17 -8.08 -13.86
CA GLN A 41 -9.09 -7.39 -15.15
C GLN A 41 -10.41 -7.39 -15.93
N SER A 42 -11.06 -8.55 -16.04
CA SER A 42 -12.31 -8.70 -16.80
C SER A 42 -13.45 -7.85 -16.22
N PHE A 43 -13.49 -7.64 -14.91
CA PHE A 43 -14.47 -6.76 -14.27
C PHE A 43 -14.18 -5.29 -14.59
N CYS A 44 -12.94 -4.83 -14.41
CA CYS A 44 -12.57 -3.44 -14.68
C CYS A 44 -12.87 -3.04 -16.14
N GLU A 45 -12.54 -3.91 -17.09
CA GLU A 45 -12.79 -3.68 -18.52
C GLU A 45 -14.29 -3.62 -18.87
N ALA A 46 -15.12 -4.42 -18.19
CA ALA A 46 -16.56 -4.45 -18.38
C ALA A 46 -17.28 -3.28 -17.68
N ALA A 47 -16.94 -2.99 -16.42
CA ALA A 47 -17.62 -2.00 -15.60
C ALA A 47 -17.31 -0.56 -16.00
N LYS A 48 -16.08 -0.28 -16.50
CA LYS A 48 -15.62 1.05 -16.92
C LYS A 48 -15.91 2.17 -15.91
N ASN A 49 -15.85 1.84 -14.63
CA ASN A 49 -16.23 2.70 -13.50
C ASN A 49 -15.03 3.38 -12.81
N GLY A 50 -13.82 3.25 -13.37
CA GLY A 50 -12.59 3.81 -12.82
C GLY A 50 -11.81 2.88 -11.89
N ASP A 51 -12.34 1.70 -11.54
CA ASP A 51 -11.54 0.68 -10.85
C ASP A 51 -10.43 0.18 -11.78
N THR A 52 -9.24 -0.05 -11.22
CA THR A 52 -8.09 -0.57 -11.95
C THR A 52 -7.81 -2.03 -11.55
N TRP A 53 -7.12 -2.73 -12.43
CA TRP A 53 -6.64 -4.10 -12.22
C TRP A 53 -5.11 -4.16 -12.15
N PHE A 54 -4.44 -3.01 -12.26
CA PHE A 54 -3.00 -2.91 -12.12
C PHE A 54 -2.54 -1.57 -11.52
N GLN A 55 -1.31 -1.58 -11.00
CA GLN A 55 -0.55 -0.39 -10.65
C GLN A 55 0.88 -0.50 -11.15
N GLN A 56 1.57 0.64 -11.25
CA GLN A 56 2.95 0.71 -11.74
C GLN A 56 3.79 1.63 -10.86
N THR A 57 4.94 1.10 -10.43
CA THR A 57 6.01 1.86 -9.80
C THR A 57 7.18 1.98 -10.77
N GLN A 58 7.66 3.19 -11.01
CA GLN A 58 8.95 3.46 -11.65
C GLN A 58 9.84 4.23 -10.68
N CYS A 59 11.04 3.71 -10.43
CA CYS A 59 12.04 4.33 -9.57
C CYS A 59 13.45 4.16 -10.15
N LEU A 60 14.38 4.94 -9.62
CA LEU A 60 15.77 4.97 -10.08
C LEU A 60 16.69 4.37 -9.02
N LEU A 61 17.57 3.48 -9.45
CA LEU A 61 18.55 2.76 -8.63
C LEU A 61 19.96 3.08 -9.12
N ARG A 62 20.81 3.54 -8.21
CA ARG A 62 22.24 3.71 -8.46
C ARG A 62 23.02 2.49 -7.99
N THR A 63 23.81 1.88 -8.87
CA THR A 63 24.69 0.75 -8.54
C THR A 63 25.80 0.57 -9.58
N ALA A 64 27.02 0.27 -9.11
CA ALA A 64 28.20 0.09 -9.97
C ALA A 64 28.30 -1.33 -10.59
N ALA A 65 27.80 -2.36 -9.91
CA ALA A 65 27.61 -3.75 -10.35
C ALA A 65 27.20 -4.60 -9.14
N ASN A 66 26.62 -5.79 -9.37
CA ASN A 66 26.31 -6.80 -8.34
C ASN A 66 25.27 -6.37 -7.28
N ALA A 67 24.45 -5.35 -7.56
CA ALA A 67 23.29 -5.09 -6.73
C ALA A 67 22.30 -6.24 -6.78
N CYS A 68 21.73 -6.56 -5.62
CA CYS A 68 20.69 -7.55 -5.50
C CYS A 68 19.42 -6.91 -4.95
N LEU A 69 18.30 -7.19 -5.60
CA LEU A 69 17.01 -6.60 -5.31
C LEU A 69 16.10 -7.64 -4.65
N GLN A 70 15.53 -7.26 -3.52
CA GLN A 70 14.46 -7.96 -2.83
C GLN A 70 13.17 -7.17 -3.00
N ILE A 71 12.12 -7.83 -3.47
CA ILE A 71 10.80 -7.20 -3.67
C ILE A 71 9.75 -8.00 -2.93
N ARG A 72 8.97 -7.29 -2.10
CA ARG A 72 7.77 -7.81 -1.47
C ARG A 72 6.59 -6.95 -1.85
N VAL A 73 5.50 -7.59 -2.27
CA VAL A 73 4.23 -6.93 -2.58
C VAL A 73 3.22 -7.43 -1.58
N ARG A 74 2.61 -6.52 -0.82
CA ARG A 74 1.62 -6.87 0.20
C ARG A 74 0.27 -6.31 -0.16
N PHE A 75 -0.76 -7.05 0.20
CA PHE A 75 -2.14 -6.64 0.00
C PHE A 75 -3.05 -7.40 0.94
N LEU A 76 -4.29 -6.95 1.01
CA LEU A 76 -5.35 -7.54 1.79
C LEU A 76 -6.34 -8.24 0.85
N GLN A 77 -6.71 -9.46 1.20
CA GLN A 77 -7.74 -10.22 0.52
C GLN A 77 -8.97 -10.30 1.42
N LEU A 78 -10.14 -9.94 0.91
CA LEU A 78 -11.41 -10.16 1.60
C LEU A 78 -11.79 -11.64 1.47
N HIS A 79 -11.94 -12.33 2.59
CA HIS A 79 -12.32 -13.74 2.66
C HIS A 79 -13.35 -13.98 3.77
N ASP A 80 -14.54 -14.49 3.44
CA ASP A 80 -15.63 -14.76 4.40
C ASP A 80 -15.91 -13.61 5.39
N ASN A 81 -16.00 -12.38 4.89
CA ASN A 81 -16.14 -11.14 5.68
C ASN A 81 -14.98 -10.82 6.64
N ALA A 82 -13.91 -11.60 6.62
CA ALA A 82 -12.63 -11.28 7.25
C ALA A 82 -11.64 -10.77 6.20
N VAL A 83 -10.53 -10.20 6.66
CA VAL A 83 -9.46 -9.74 5.80
C VAL A 83 -8.20 -10.54 6.11
N ILE A 84 -7.55 -11.06 5.07
CA ILE A 84 -6.33 -11.84 5.17
C ILE A 84 -5.19 -11.07 4.52
N GLU A 85 -4.07 -10.91 5.25
CA GLU A 85 -2.83 -10.39 4.68
C GLU A 85 -2.20 -11.41 3.70
N ARG A 86 -1.85 -10.93 2.51
CA ARG A 86 -1.14 -11.70 1.48
C ARG A 86 0.16 -11.01 1.11
N GLU A 87 1.16 -11.80 0.79
CA GLU A 87 2.47 -11.32 0.36
C GLU A 87 2.95 -12.08 -0.89
N CYS A 88 3.39 -11.33 -1.90
CA CYS A 88 4.16 -11.84 -3.04
C CYS A 88 5.63 -11.49 -2.81
N SER A 89 6.49 -12.49 -2.68
CA SER A 89 7.93 -12.29 -2.50
C SER A 89 8.68 -12.79 -3.73
N LEU A 90 9.40 -11.89 -4.39
CA LEU A 90 10.28 -12.25 -5.49
C LEU A 90 11.59 -12.79 -4.91
N PRO A 91 12.18 -13.83 -5.53
CA PRO A 91 13.51 -14.27 -5.14
C PRO A 91 14.51 -13.13 -5.33
N GLU A 92 15.57 -13.13 -4.53
CA GLU A 92 16.67 -12.19 -4.66
C GLU A 92 17.17 -12.16 -6.10
N THR A 93 17.09 -10.98 -6.71
CA THR A 93 17.34 -10.82 -8.14
C THR A 93 18.51 -9.87 -8.35
N SER A 94 19.58 -10.37 -8.98
CA SER A 94 20.66 -9.49 -9.44
C SER A 94 20.16 -8.53 -10.51
N ILE A 95 20.54 -7.26 -10.40
CA ILE A 95 20.16 -6.23 -11.39
C ILE A 95 20.79 -6.54 -12.75
N LYS A 96 19.94 -6.89 -13.72
CA LYS A 96 20.30 -7.12 -15.12
C LYS A 96 19.18 -6.58 -16.00
N THR A 97 19.55 -5.94 -17.12
CA THR A 97 18.57 -5.42 -18.08
C THR A 97 17.66 -6.52 -18.60
N GLY A 98 16.36 -6.23 -18.68
CA GLY A 98 15.34 -7.17 -19.13
C GLY A 98 14.09 -7.13 -18.26
N ALA A 99 13.14 -8.02 -18.56
CA ALA A 99 11.90 -8.14 -17.81
C ALA A 99 11.69 -9.58 -17.36
N GLN A 100 11.15 -9.73 -16.14
CA GLN A 100 10.69 -11.00 -15.61
C GLN A 100 9.29 -10.85 -15.05
N ARG A 101 8.53 -11.95 -15.11
CA ARG A 101 7.18 -12.06 -14.55
C ARG A 101 7.08 -13.24 -13.60
N ARG A 102 6.25 -13.09 -12.57
CA ARG A 102 5.92 -14.14 -11.61
C ARG A 102 4.42 -14.08 -11.29
N LEU A 103 3.81 -15.26 -11.21
CA LEU A 103 2.42 -15.43 -10.79
C LEU A 103 2.40 -15.99 -9.37
N PHE A 104 1.49 -15.47 -8.56
CA PHE A 104 1.21 -15.91 -7.20
C PHE A 104 -0.27 -16.29 -7.12
N HIS A 105 -0.55 -17.45 -6.55
CA HIS A 105 -1.88 -18.04 -6.51
C HIS A 105 -2.29 -18.31 -5.06
N TRP A 106 -3.47 -17.81 -4.67
CA TRP A 106 -4.14 -18.19 -3.43
C TRP A 106 -5.45 -18.87 -3.80
N ARG A 107 -5.48 -20.20 -3.66
CA ARG A 107 -6.64 -21.02 -4.05
C ARG A 107 -7.63 -21.16 -2.89
N GLY A 108 -8.90 -21.30 -3.25
CA GLY A 108 -10.04 -21.46 -2.34
C GLY A 108 -11.34 -21.10 -3.06
N ASP A 109 -12.42 -20.89 -2.32
CA ASP A 109 -13.71 -20.44 -2.88
C ASP A 109 -13.62 -19.02 -3.48
N GLN A 110 -12.64 -18.23 -3.01
CA GLN A 110 -12.29 -16.90 -3.51
C GLN A 110 -10.83 -16.90 -3.97
N GLU A 111 -10.58 -17.41 -5.18
CA GLU A 111 -9.22 -17.46 -5.75
C GLU A 111 -8.70 -16.04 -6.05
N VAL A 112 -7.43 -15.79 -5.75
CA VAL A 112 -6.73 -14.58 -6.22
C VAL A 112 -5.46 -14.99 -6.94
N VAL A 113 -5.25 -14.40 -8.13
CA VAL A 113 -4.04 -14.56 -8.92
C VAL A 113 -3.39 -13.19 -9.14
N ALA A 114 -2.24 -12.98 -8.50
CA ALA A 114 -1.44 -11.78 -8.66
C ALA A 114 -0.30 -12.04 -9.65
N GLU A 115 -0.11 -11.14 -10.62
CA GLU A 115 1.08 -11.09 -11.47
C GLU A 115 1.97 -9.93 -11.03
N VAL A 116 3.23 -10.22 -10.72
CA VAL A 116 4.27 -9.22 -10.47
C VAL A 116 5.26 -9.23 -11.63
N VAL A 117 5.38 -8.10 -12.31
CA VAL A 117 6.30 -7.90 -13.44
C VAL A 117 7.37 -6.91 -13.03
N LEU A 118 8.62 -7.35 -13.06
CA LEU A 118 9.79 -6.53 -12.81
C LEU A 118 10.55 -6.33 -14.12
N ALA A 119 10.74 -5.08 -14.53
CA ALA A 119 11.60 -4.71 -15.63
C ALA A 119 12.72 -3.79 -15.15
N CYS A 120 13.91 -3.99 -15.72
CA CYS A 120 15.10 -3.22 -15.42
C CYS A 120 15.69 -2.69 -16.74
N GLU A 121 15.93 -1.39 -16.79
CA GLU A 121 16.53 -0.69 -17.93
C GLU A 121 17.70 0.14 -17.44
N GLN A 122 18.86 0.04 -18.09
CA GLN A 122 19.99 0.92 -17.78
C GLN A 122 19.80 2.26 -18.52
N VAL A 123 19.78 3.35 -17.77
CA VAL A 123 19.50 4.70 -18.29
C VAL A 123 20.72 5.63 -18.23
N ALA A 124 21.74 5.27 -17.46
CA ALA A 124 23.10 5.83 -17.48
C ALA A 124 24.09 4.81 -16.91
N ASP A 125 25.40 5.11 -16.91
CA ASP A 125 26.48 4.19 -16.55
C ASP A 125 26.21 3.37 -15.26
N ASP A 126 25.83 4.04 -14.18
CA ASP A 126 25.55 3.43 -12.87
C ASP A 126 24.07 3.57 -12.47
N LEU A 127 23.19 3.93 -13.41
CA LEU A 127 21.80 4.27 -13.12
C LEU A 127 20.84 3.36 -13.87
N TYR A 128 19.95 2.73 -13.11
CA TYR A 128 18.93 1.81 -13.61
C TYR A 128 17.55 2.35 -13.29
N LYS A 129 16.66 2.32 -14.27
CA LYS A 129 15.22 2.50 -14.08
C LYS A 129 14.60 1.14 -13.79
N ILE A 130 14.00 1.02 -12.62
CA ILE A 130 13.27 -0.16 -12.18
C ILE A 130 11.79 0.10 -12.38
N THR A 131 11.12 -0.76 -13.14
CA THR A 131 9.65 -0.74 -13.31
C THR A 131 9.06 -1.98 -12.66
N LEU A 132 8.23 -1.78 -11.64
CA LEU A 132 7.46 -2.84 -10.99
C LEU A 132 5.98 -2.65 -11.35
N ARG A 133 5.35 -3.68 -11.91
CA ARG A 133 3.90 -3.72 -12.13
C ARG A 133 3.28 -4.84 -11.32
N ASN A 134 2.25 -4.48 -10.55
CA ASN A 134 1.42 -5.43 -9.82
C ASN A 134 0.07 -5.49 -10.51
N ARG A 135 -0.38 -6.68 -10.92
CA ARG A 135 -1.62 -6.89 -11.69
C ARG A 135 -2.46 -7.96 -11.01
N ASN A 136 -3.76 -7.71 -10.91
CA ASN A 136 -4.74 -8.73 -10.58
C ASN A 136 -5.20 -9.41 -11.88
N VAL A 137 -4.75 -10.65 -12.09
CA VAL A 137 -5.05 -11.46 -13.28
C VAL A 137 -6.00 -12.62 -12.94
N THR A 138 -6.73 -12.49 -11.84
CA THR A 138 -7.74 -13.47 -11.43
C THR A 138 -8.77 -13.65 -12.53
N ALA A 139 -8.98 -14.89 -12.95
CA ALA A 139 -10.00 -15.21 -13.94
C ALA A 139 -11.38 -15.14 -13.27
N MET A 140 -12.30 -14.36 -13.85
CA MET A 140 -13.69 -14.35 -13.44
C MET A 140 -14.60 -14.68 -14.60
N SER A 141 -15.56 -15.57 -14.35
CA SER A 141 -16.61 -15.89 -15.31
C SER A 141 -17.65 -14.77 -15.34
N GLN A 142 -18.10 -14.39 -16.53
CA GLN A 142 -18.99 -13.25 -16.74
C GLN A 142 -20.44 -13.35 -16.20
N PRO A 143 -20.98 -14.48 -15.66
CA PRO A 143 -22.26 -14.43 -14.92
C PRO A 143 -22.12 -14.06 -13.43
N ASP A 144 -20.92 -14.15 -12.84
CA ASP A 144 -20.73 -14.20 -11.38
C ASP A 144 -20.58 -12.82 -10.72
N VAL A 145 -20.31 -11.76 -11.49
CA VAL A 145 -19.99 -10.44 -10.94
C VAL A 145 -20.79 -9.37 -11.66
N ARG A 146 -21.85 -8.88 -11.00
CA ARG A 146 -22.74 -7.82 -11.53
C ARG A 146 -22.46 -6.47 -10.88
N SER A 147 -21.82 -6.48 -9.72
CA SER A 147 -21.42 -5.26 -9.02
C SER A 147 -19.96 -5.32 -8.55
N ARG A 148 -19.47 -4.16 -8.12
CA ARG A 148 -18.17 -4.05 -7.47
C ARG A 148 -18.09 -4.88 -6.19
N GLU A 149 -19.21 -5.10 -5.48
CA GLU A 149 -19.25 -5.96 -4.30
C GLU A 149 -18.88 -7.39 -4.60
N ASP A 150 -19.40 -7.93 -5.70
CA ASP A 150 -19.14 -9.30 -6.12
C ASP A 150 -17.65 -9.49 -6.52
N ALA A 151 -16.99 -8.43 -7.00
CA ALA A 151 -15.59 -8.45 -7.43
C ALA A 151 -14.58 -8.35 -6.29
N LEU A 152 -14.97 -7.80 -5.14
CA LEU A 152 -14.05 -7.49 -4.04
C LEU A 152 -13.35 -8.70 -3.40
N PRO A 153 -14.02 -9.87 -3.22
CA PRO A 153 -13.34 -11.06 -2.69
C PRO A 153 -12.22 -11.60 -3.59
N PHE A 154 -12.27 -11.26 -4.88
CA PHE A 154 -11.27 -11.59 -5.89
C PHE A 154 -10.25 -10.44 -6.07
N GLY A 155 -10.37 -9.38 -5.29
CA GLY A 155 -9.55 -8.17 -5.36
C GLY A 155 -8.27 -8.26 -4.52
N MET A 156 -7.26 -7.48 -4.91
CA MET A 156 -6.10 -7.19 -4.09
C MET A 156 -6.29 -5.78 -3.50
N LEU A 157 -6.45 -5.66 -2.18
CA LEU A 157 -6.77 -4.39 -1.53
C LEU A 157 -5.53 -3.77 -0.89
N ALA A 158 -5.42 -2.43 -0.91
CA ALA A 158 -4.32 -1.66 -0.33
C ALA A 158 -2.93 -2.17 -0.78
N VAL A 159 -2.80 -2.46 -2.08
CA VAL A 159 -1.59 -3.08 -2.64
C VAL A 159 -0.42 -2.11 -2.54
N HIS A 160 0.62 -2.49 -1.81
CA HIS A 160 1.86 -1.73 -1.72
C HIS A 160 3.07 -2.65 -1.93
N SER A 161 4.21 -2.06 -2.27
CA SER A 161 5.45 -2.77 -2.55
C SER A 161 6.61 -2.21 -1.73
N ILE A 162 7.41 -3.11 -1.16
CA ILE A 162 8.67 -2.80 -0.46
C ILE A 162 9.80 -3.33 -1.33
N LEU A 163 10.70 -2.45 -1.74
CA LEU A 163 11.86 -2.77 -2.54
C LEU A 163 13.11 -2.48 -1.71
N THR A 164 13.93 -3.49 -1.47
CA THR A 164 15.20 -3.36 -0.75
C THR A 164 16.33 -3.78 -1.66
N VAL A 165 17.41 -3.00 -1.69
CA VAL A 165 18.59 -3.29 -2.50
C VAL A 165 19.82 -3.50 -1.62
N GLU A 166 20.65 -4.47 -1.97
CA GLU A 166 22.01 -4.61 -1.48
C GLU A 166 23.00 -4.12 -2.53
N ASN A 167 24.10 -3.48 -2.12
CA ASN A 167 25.12 -2.92 -3.02
C ASN A 167 24.56 -1.89 -4.04
N GLY A 168 23.58 -1.09 -3.62
CA GLY A 168 23.01 -0.01 -4.41
C GLY A 168 22.28 0.99 -3.52
N ALA A 169 21.90 2.13 -4.11
CA ALA A 169 21.15 3.18 -3.43
C ALA A 169 20.01 3.68 -4.33
N TRP A 170 18.81 3.77 -3.78
CA TRP A 170 17.67 4.38 -4.45
C TRP A 170 17.84 5.89 -4.52
N VAL A 171 17.33 6.47 -5.61
CA VAL A 171 17.29 7.91 -5.81
C VAL A 171 15.89 8.42 -5.44
N SER A 172 15.83 9.52 -4.68
CA SER A 172 14.59 10.24 -4.43
C SER A 172 13.99 10.75 -5.74
N LEU A 173 12.71 10.48 -5.99
CA LEU A 173 11.97 11.11 -7.08
C LEU A 173 11.37 12.46 -6.67
N LEU A 174 11.29 12.75 -5.36
CA LEU A 174 10.80 14.01 -4.82
C LEU A 174 11.87 15.10 -4.86
N ASP A 175 13.12 14.72 -4.57
CA ASP A 175 14.30 15.59 -4.63
C ASP A 175 15.47 14.92 -5.38
N PRO A 176 15.36 14.72 -6.70
CA PRO A 176 16.41 14.08 -7.48
C PRO A 176 17.62 15.03 -7.68
N PRO A 177 18.86 14.50 -7.64
CA PRO A 177 20.06 15.26 -7.98
C PRO A 177 19.96 15.94 -9.35
N ALA A 178 20.48 17.16 -9.46
CA ALA A 178 20.35 18.03 -10.65
C ALA A 178 20.70 17.32 -11.98
N GLN A 179 21.71 16.44 -11.98
CA GLN A 179 22.17 15.75 -13.17
C GLN A 179 21.16 14.74 -13.73
N ILE A 180 20.23 14.26 -12.90
CA ILE A 180 19.29 13.18 -13.26
C ILE A 180 17.82 13.61 -13.11
N GLN A 181 17.55 14.90 -12.90
CA GLN A 181 16.19 15.43 -12.79
C GLN A 181 15.33 15.13 -14.01
N SER A 182 15.89 15.25 -15.23
CA SER A 182 15.17 14.93 -16.47
C SER A 182 14.83 13.44 -16.58
N ILE A 183 15.71 12.56 -16.09
CA ILE A 183 15.47 11.11 -16.06
C ILE A 183 14.39 10.78 -15.03
N ALA A 184 14.48 11.37 -13.83
CA ALA A 184 13.50 11.19 -12.77
C ALA A 184 12.10 11.69 -13.16
N ALA A 185 12.02 12.81 -13.89
CA ALA A 185 10.77 13.37 -14.39
C ALA A 185 10.05 12.47 -15.42
N ASN A 186 10.79 11.55 -16.07
CA ASN A 186 10.23 10.57 -17.00
C ASN A 186 9.74 9.29 -16.30
N CYS A 187 9.89 9.17 -14.97
CA CYS A 187 9.33 8.05 -14.23
C CYS A 187 7.81 8.21 -14.09
N GLU A 188 7.07 7.26 -14.65
CA GLU A 188 5.61 7.20 -14.58
C GLU A 188 5.15 6.22 -13.49
N ASN A 189 4.56 6.78 -12.44
CA ASN A 189 3.93 6.03 -11.36
C ASN A 189 2.40 6.09 -11.52
N ILE A 190 1.75 4.93 -11.51
CA ILE A 190 0.30 4.80 -11.74
C ILE A 190 -0.33 4.16 -10.50
N GLY A 191 -1.18 4.92 -9.81
CA GLY A 191 -1.90 4.48 -8.62
C GLY A 191 -1.05 4.38 -7.34
N VAL A 192 0.22 4.79 -7.40
CA VAL A 192 1.18 4.70 -6.29
C VAL A 192 2.14 5.88 -6.25
N TRP A 193 2.74 6.09 -5.08
CA TRP A 193 3.77 7.10 -4.83
C TRP A 193 4.97 6.43 -4.16
N PRO A 194 6.06 6.15 -4.89
CA PRO A 194 7.27 5.59 -4.31
C PRO A 194 8.02 6.64 -3.50
N VAL A 195 8.41 6.27 -2.27
CA VAL A 195 9.21 7.09 -1.35
C VAL A 195 10.35 6.27 -0.75
N LEU A 196 11.45 6.95 -0.43
CA LEU A 196 12.52 6.35 0.36
C LEU A 196 12.05 6.12 1.79
N THR A 197 12.52 5.04 2.41
CA THR A 197 12.18 4.71 3.79
C THR A 197 13.32 3.99 4.50
N GLY A 198 13.21 3.83 5.81
CA GLY A 198 14.26 3.25 6.64
C GLY A 198 15.37 4.25 6.95
N ASP A 199 16.62 3.78 6.96
CA ASP A 199 17.77 4.61 7.33
C ASP A 199 18.22 5.48 6.14
N ALA A 200 18.13 6.80 6.32
CA ALA A 200 18.51 7.77 5.30
C ALA A 200 19.99 7.77 4.93
N SER A 201 20.86 7.22 5.79
CA SER A 201 22.27 7.01 5.47
C SER A 201 22.50 5.84 4.51
N LEU A 202 21.56 4.88 4.46
CA LEU A 202 21.67 3.69 3.63
C LEU A 202 21.00 3.85 2.26
N GLN A 203 19.90 4.61 2.17
CA GLN A 203 19.12 4.82 0.92
C GLN A 203 18.77 3.51 0.20
N ASN A 204 18.62 2.41 0.93
CA ASN A 204 18.55 1.07 0.36
C ASN A 204 17.13 0.50 0.32
N THR A 205 16.15 1.21 0.88
CA THR A 205 14.76 0.75 0.95
C THR A 205 13.81 1.80 0.38
N LEU A 206 12.87 1.33 -0.43
CA LEU A 206 11.84 2.11 -1.07
C LEU A 206 10.47 1.48 -0.78
N LEU A 207 9.50 2.30 -0.42
CA LEU A 207 8.11 1.93 -0.20
C LEU A 207 7.25 2.58 -1.28
N SER A 208 6.51 1.78 -2.04
CA SER A 208 5.56 2.27 -3.02
C SER A 208 4.15 1.89 -2.59
N SER A 209 3.38 2.89 -2.18
CA SER A 209 2.04 2.73 -1.63
C SER A 209 1.02 3.60 -2.39
N PRO A 210 -0.28 3.31 -2.29
CA PRO A 210 -1.33 4.12 -2.90
C PRO A 210 -1.65 5.40 -2.12
N ILE A 211 -0.76 5.79 -1.20
CA ILE A 211 -0.90 6.95 -0.32
C ILE A 211 0.29 7.87 -0.57
N ILE A 212 0.03 9.17 -0.67
CA ILE A 212 1.08 10.17 -0.91
C ILE A 212 1.85 10.36 0.39
N LEU A 213 3.14 10.07 0.34
CA LEU A 213 4.07 10.26 1.45
C LEU A 213 5.26 11.12 0.98
N TYR A 214 6.04 11.59 1.94
CA TYR A 214 7.38 12.14 1.68
C TYR A 214 8.44 11.09 1.98
N ASP A 215 9.65 11.31 1.48
CA ASP A 215 10.80 10.45 1.80
C ASP A 215 11.07 10.43 3.31
N TYR A 216 11.43 9.24 3.78
CA TYR A 216 11.65 8.90 5.18
C TYR A 216 10.45 9.28 6.06
N PRO A 217 9.24 8.78 5.73
CA PRO A 217 8.05 9.08 6.51
C PRO A 217 8.28 8.63 7.95
N GLN A 218 7.94 9.51 8.89
CA GLN A 218 8.09 9.25 10.32
C GLN A 218 6.73 9.01 10.93
N ILE A 219 6.66 8.01 11.82
CA ILE A 219 5.53 7.85 12.71
C ILE A 219 5.60 8.94 13.77
N ALA A 220 4.54 9.74 13.91
CA ALA A 220 4.37 10.79 14.89
C ALA A 220 4.47 10.22 16.33
N PRO A 221 5.30 10.80 17.20
CA PRO A 221 5.48 10.32 18.58
C PRO A 221 4.23 10.51 19.46
N GLU A 222 3.31 11.39 19.06
CA GLU A 222 2.02 11.60 19.72
C GLU A 222 1.03 10.43 19.53
N SER A 223 1.26 9.59 18.53
CA SER A 223 0.55 8.34 18.27
C SER A 223 0.95 7.29 19.30
N THR A 224 0.41 7.47 20.51
CA THR A 224 0.78 6.68 21.69
C THR A 224 0.09 5.32 21.63
N GLY A 225 0.69 4.36 20.92
CA GLY A 225 0.26 2.95 20.79
C GLY A 225 -0.32 2.63 19.40
N ASP A 226 -0.45 1.34 19.04
CA ASP A 226 -1.13 0.90 17.79
C ASP A 226 -2.63 1.26 17.81
N PHE A 227 -2.96 2.55 17.78
CA PHE A 227 -4.31 3.07 17.61
C PHE A 227 -4.62 3.09 16.11
N PHE A 228 -3.80 3.88 15.42
CA PHE A 228 -3.68 3.99 13.98
C PHE A 228 -2.21 4.18 13.64
N ASP A 229 -1.94 4.14 12.36
CA ASP A 229 -0.66 4.16 11.66
C ASP A 229 0.30 5.31 11.99
N GLY A 230 -0.11 6.19 12.88
CA GLY A 230 0.78 7.12 13.52
C GLY A 230 1.29 8.19 12.57
N LEU A 231 0.50 8.53 11.56
CA LEU A 231 0.71 9.68 10.69
C LEU A 231 -0.23 10.81 11.13
N GLU A 232 -0.13 11.99 10.50
CA GLU A 232 -0.94 13.19 10.83
C GLU A 232 -2.47 12.98 10.69
N ILE A 233 -2.93 11.79 10.30
CA ILE A 233 -4.32 11.43 9.99
C ILE A 233 -5.04 10.79 11.19
N ASP A 234 -4.33 10.42 12.26
CA ASP A 234 -4.86 9.72 13.46
C ASP A 234 -6.07 10.42 14.11
N GLU A 235 -6.11 11.75 14.14
CA GLU A 235 -7.21 12.50 14.74
C GLU A 235 -8.53 12.29 13.98
N LEU A 236 -8.47 12.38 12.64
CA LEU A 236 -9.62 12.25 11.78
C LEU A 236 -10.18 10.82 11.81
N LEU A 237 -9.30 9.83 11.89
CA LEU A 237 -9.64 8.41 12.04
C LEU A 237 -10.34 8.15 13.38
N THR A 238 -9.74 8.66 14.45
CA THR A 238 -10.24 8.48 15.81
C THR A 238 -11.61 9.13 16.01
N LEU A 239 -11.78 10.38 15.54
CA LEU A 239 -13.07 11.07 15.61
C LEU A 239 -14.14 10.35 14.79
N ARG A 240 -13.80 9.80 13.63
CA ARG A 240 -14.75 9.06 12.80
C ARG A 240 -15.23 7.78 13.48
N ILE A 241 -14.34 7.03 14.13
CA ILE A 241 -14.71 5.81 14.87
C ILE A 241 -15.62 6.12 16.06
N LEU A 242 -15.38 7.22 16.76
CA LEU A 242 -16.26 7.68 17.84
C LEU A 242 -17.67 8.04 17.34
N THR A 243 -17.79 8.46 16.07
CA THR A 243 -19.08 8.77 15.44
C THR A 243 -19.78 7.57 14.79
N LEU A 244 -19.18 6.38 14.83
CA LEU A 244 -19.83 5.17 14.32
C LEU A 244 -21.07 4.81 15.13
N THR A 245 -22.10 4.35 14.43
CA THR A 245 -23.32 3.79 15.02
C THR A 245 -23.01 2.50 15.78
N ASN A 246 -23.88 2.12 16.72
CA ASN A 246 -23.72 0.88 17.49
C ASN A 246 -23.63 -0.37 16.60
N GLU A 247 -24.33 -0.38 15.46
CA GLU A 247 -24.30 -1.47 14.49
C GLU A 247 -22.96 -1.52 13.74
N GLU A 248 -22.36 -0.38 13.39
CA GLU A 248 -21.04 -0.31 12.76
C GLU A 248 -19.92 -0.73 13.71
N LYS A 249 -20.05 -0.34 14.98
CA LYS A 249 -19.15 -0.81 16.04
C LYS A 249 -19.25 -2.32 16.23
N GLN A 250 -20.45 -2.89 16.14
CA GLN A 250 -20.65 -4.33 16.22
C GLN A 250 -20.03 -5.06 15.02
N ALA A 251 -20.20 -4.54 13.80
CA ALA A 251 -19.55 -5.10 12.62
C ALA A 251 -18.00 -5.06 12.70
N MET A 252 -17.43 -3.98 13.24
CA MET A 252 -15.99 -3.93 13.51
C MET A 252 -15.56 -4.98 14.55
N LYS A 253 -16.36 -5.18 15.61
CA LYS A 253 -16.11 -6.24 16.60
C LYS A 253 -16.18 -7.63 16.01
N ASP A 254 -17.01 -7.84 14.99
CA ASP A 254 -17.24 -9.15 14.37
C ASP A 254 -16.32 -9.41 13.17
N SER A 255 -15.46 -8.45 12.81
CA SER A 255 -14.45 -8.55 11.77
C SER A 255 -13.13 -9.15 12.30
N ASP A 256 -11.98 -8.56 11.95
CA ASP A 256 -10.66 -9.03 12.39
C ASP A 256 -10.33 -8.61 13.84
N ILE A 257 -9.46 -9.39 14.49
CA ILE A 257 -8.95 -9.15 15.86
C ILE A 257 -8.43 -7.72 15.98
N ARG A 258 -7.70 -7.23 14.97
CA ARG A 258 -7.10 -5.90 14.99
C ARG A 258 -8.12 -4.78 14.89
N ALA A 259 -9.14 -4.92 14.03
CA ALA A 259 -10.23 -3.94 13.93
C ALA A 259 -10.99 -3.82 15.27
N ARG A 260 -11.16 -4.94 15.99
CA ARG A 260 -11.70 -4.97 17.35
C ARG A 260 -10.78 -4.28 18.35
N GLU A 261 -9.47 -4.57 18.32
CA GLU A 261 -8.48 -3.91 19.21
C GLU A 261 -8.46 -2.40 19.03
N ILE A 262 -8.47 -1.94 17.77
CA ILE A 262 -8.54 -0.53 17.42
C ILE A 262 -9.81 0.11 17.99
N LEU A 263 -10.99 -0.50 17.76
CA LEU A 263 -12.25 0.02 18.30
C LEU A 263 -12.23 0.12 19.83
N VAL A 264 -11.80 -0.96 20.50
CA VAL A 264 -11.71 -0.99 21.97
C VAL A 264 -10.79 0.11 22.46
N ARG A 265 -9.62 0.29 21.84
CA ARG A 265 -8.69 1.36 22.21
C ARG A 265 -9.30 2.74 21.99
N THR A 266 -9.90 3.01 20.83
CA THR A 266 -10.55 4.30 20.53
C THR A 266 -11.67 4.63 21.51
N GLU A 267 -12.47 3.66 21.94
CA GLU A 267 -13.54 3.90 22.93
C GLU A 267 -13.00 4.23 24.34
N HIS A 268 -11.77 3.79 24.66
CA HIS A 268 -11.13 4.03 25.96
C HIS A 268 -10.10 5.17 25.91
N LEU A 269 -10.01 5.91 24.80
CA LEU A 269 -9.05 6.98 24.59
C LEU A 269 -9.39 8.20 25.48
N PRO A 270 -8.55 8.57 26.45
CA PRO A 270 -8.79 9.74 27.31
C PRO A 270 -8.80 11.03 26.48
N ARG A 271 -9.67 11.98 26.87
CA ARG A 271 -9.82 13.27 26.18
C ARG A 271 -8.53 14.08 26.06
N GLU A 272 -7.59 13.91 26.99
CA GLU A 272 -6.27 14.54 26.97
C GLU A 272 -5.34 13.98 25.89
N GLN A 273 -5.47 12.70 25.54
CA GLN A 273 -4.73 12.09 24.42
C GLN A 273 -5.38 12.44 23.07
N LEU A 274 -6.71 12.54 23.00
CA LEU A 274 -7.40 13.08 21.81
C LEU A 274 -6.91 14.49 21.44
N LEU A 275 -6.70 15.35 22.44
CA LEU A 275 -6.20 16.71 22.23
C LEU A 275 -4.74 16.77 21.73
N LYS A 276 -3.95 15.71 21.96
CA LYS A 276 -2.56 15.61 21.47
C LYS A 276 -2.47 15.13 20.02
N LEU A 277 -3.55 14.53 19.49
CA LEU A 277 -3.64 14.16 18.07
C LEU A 277 -3.92 15.38 17.17
N HIS A 278 -4.30 16.52 17.73
CA HIS A 278 -4.38 17.79 17.00
C HIS A 278 -3.02 18.16 16.41
N GLY A 279 -2.93 18.19 15.08
CA GLY A 279 -1.71 18.54 14.36
C GLY A 279 -1.04 19.80 14.92
N ALA A 280 0.18 19.64 15.44
CA ALA A 280 0.98 20.75 15.94
C ALA A 280 1.67 21.45 14.76
N TRP A 281 1.39 22.74 14.57
CA TRP A 281 2.04 23.54 13.53
C TRP A 281 3.55 23.64 13.82
N ARG A 282 4.39 22.99 13.00
CA ARG A 282 5.85 23.06 13.12
C ARG A 282 6.39 24.07 12.10
N SER A 283 6.92 25.19 12.58
CA SER A 283 7.65 26.13 11.72
C SER A 283 8.96 25.48 11.24
N ARG A 284 9.21 25.52 9.93
CA ARG A 284 10.50 25.09 9.34
C ARG A 284 11.62 25.93 9.94
N LYS A 285 12.62 25.28 10.56
CA LYS A 285 13.96 25.84 10.76
C LYS A 285 14.89 25.28 9.70
#